data_AF-A0A095AQX5-F1
#
_entry.id   AF-A0A095AQX5-F1
#
_cell.length_a   1.000
_cell.length_b   1.000
_cell.length_c   1.000
_cell.angle_alpha   90.00
_cell.angle_beta   90.00
_cell.angle_gamma   90.00
#
_symmetry.space_group_name_H-M   'P 1'
#
loop_
_entity.id
_entity.type
_entity.pdbx_description
1 polymer ?
#
loop_
_entity_poly.entity_id
_entity_poly.type
_entity_poly.pdbx_seq_one_letter_code
_entity_poly.pdbx_strand_id
1 'polypeptide(L)'
;NSGVKCHSSCLVAYNDLKMHKKHRYVLLHIDGGGEVRILKEAERAATYEDFRNDMINAMNLGDGRYVVYDYEYPNKTTDLFFIMWYVVCLCLYEFRTPRNLSLLKNMVYASTMGSVKSQFQGIKHTLEAHDLEDISEERFIEVGKQNRL
;
A
#
# COMPACT_ATOMS: atom_id res chain seq x y z
N ASN A 1 20.39 5.64 -0.97
CA ASN A 1 19.08 6.19 -0.62
C ASN A 1 18.48 6.90 -1.82
N SER A 2 17.64 6.18 -2.58
CA SER A 2 16.86 6.74 -3.67
C SER A 2 15.88 7.77 -3.09
N GLY A 3 16.12 9.05 -3.38
CA GLY A 3 15.41 10.20 -2.81
C GLY A 3 14.06 10.47 -3.46
N VAL A 4 13.17 9.47 -3.47
CA VAL A 4 11.76 9.67 -3.87
C VAL A 4 11.12 10.67 -2.90
N LYS A 5 10.47 11.69 -3.46
CA LYS A 5 9.72 12.69 -2.70
C LYS A 5 8.23 12.36 -2.80
N CYS A 6 7.49 12.52 -1.70
CA CYS A 6 6.04 12.54 -1.79
C CYS A 6 5.59 13.94 -2.14
N HIS A 7 4.62 14.03 -3.05
CA HIS A 7 3.90 15.26 -3.27
C HIS A 7 3.23 15.71 -1.96
N SER A 8 3.12 17.02 -1.72
CA SER A 8 2.59 17.57 -0.46
C SER A 8 1.18 17.09 -0.14
N SER A 9 0.36 16.81 -1.16
CA SER A 9 -0.98 16.27 -1.01
C SER A 9 -1.00 14.93 -0.28
N CYS A 10 0.02 14.08 -0.45
CA CYS A 10 0.10 12.77 0.20
C CYS A 10 0.13 12.90 1.73
N LEU A 11 0.81 13.92 2.25
CA LEU A 11 0.85 14.19 3.69
C LEU A 11 -0.50 14.72 4.21
N VAL A 12 -1.20 15.52 3.40
CA VAL A 12 -2.55 16.00 3.73
C VAL A 12 -3.51 14.82 3.82
N ALA A 13 -3.56 13.96 2.79
CA ALA A 13 -4.39 12.76 2.78
C ALA A 13 -4.07 11.81 3.94
N TYR A 14 -2.79 11.66 4.26
CA TYR A 14 -2.34 10.89 5.43
C TYR A 14 -2.87 11.45 6.75
N ASN A 15 -2.78 12.77 6.95
CA ASN A 15 -3.28 13.41 8.17
C ASN A 15 -4.81 13.33 8.25
N ASP A 16 -5.51 13.50 7.13
CA ASP A 16 -6.97 13.31 7.03
C ASP A 16 -7.38 11.88 7.38
N LEU A 17 -6.63 10.87 6.94
CA LEU A 17 -6.84 9.47 7.31
C LEU A 17 -6.54 9.22 8.79
N LYS A 18 -5.39 9.68 9.30
CA LYS A 18 -4.92 9.38 10.65
C LYS A 18 -5.69 10.13 11.74
N MET A 19 -5.79 11.45 11.62
CA MET A 19 -6.33 12.33 12.65
C MET A 19 -7.84 12.48 12.52
N HIS A 20 -8.34 12.69 11.30
CA HIS A 20 -9.75 12.98 11.06
C HIS A 20 -10.56 11.74 10.71
N LYS A 21 -9.91 10.57 10.51
CA LYS A 21 -10.56 9.31 10.12
C LYS A 21 -11.46 9.50 8.88
N LYS A 22 -11.09 10.41 7.98
CA LYS A 22 -11.86 10.75 6.77
C LYS A 22 -11.79 9.64 5.72
N HIS A 23 -10.64 8.99 5.64
CA HIS A 23 -10.37 7.92 4.70
C HIS A 23 -10.16 6.58 5.42
N ARG A 24 -10.55 5.47 4.78
CA ARG A 24 -10.25 4.13 5.29
C ARG A 24 -8.86 3.69 4.87
N TYR A 25 -8.52 3.89 3.60
CA TYR A 25 -7.19 3.67 3.05
C TYR A 25 -6.88 4.72 1.98
N VAL A 26 -5.58 4.99 1.80
CA VAL A 26 -5.07 5.84 0.73
C VAL A 26 -4.09 5.02 -0.10
N LEU A 27 -4.34 4.97 -1.41
CA LEU A 27 -3.45 4.34 -2.38
C LEU A 27 -2.53 5.40 -2.96
N LEU A 28 -1.24 5.11 -3.00
CA LEU A 28 -0.21 5.97 -3.54
C LEU A 28 0.56 5.21 -4.62
N HIS A 29 1.05 5.93 -5.62
CA HIS A 29 1.89 5.37 -6.66
C HIS A 29 3.04 6.32 -6.99
N ILE A 30 4.11 5.79 -7.57
CA ILE A 30 5.18 6.57 -8.16
C ILE A 30 4.73 6.97 -9.57
N ASP A 31 4.72 8.26 -9.87
CA ASP A 31 4.37 8.78 -11.19
C ASP A 31 5.53 8.63 -12.20
N GLY A 32 5.30 9.02 -13.45
CA GLY A 32 6.34 8.96 -14.49
C GLY A 32 7.55 9.89 -14.23
N GLY A 33 7.41 10.86 -13.33
CA GLY A 33 8.48 11.76 -12.90
C GLY A 33 9.26 11.26 -11.68
N GLY A 34 8.88 10.12 -11.10
CA GLY A 34 9.52 9.57 -9.90
C GLY A 34 9.05 10.24 -8.60
N GLU A 35 7.93 10.95 -8.61
CA GLU A 35 7.30 11.51 -7.41
C GLU A 35 6.16 10.60 -6.92
N VAL A 36 6.01 10.44 -5.61
CA VAL A 36 4.89 9.70 -5.03
C VAL A 36 3.66 10.58 -4.98
N ARG A 37 2.59 10.12 -5.63
CA ARG A 37 1.29 10.80 -5.71
C ARG A 37 0.16 9.92 -5.20
N ILE A 38 -0.96 10.56 -4.89
CA ILE A 38 -2.20 9.89 -4.53
C ILE A 38 -2.83 9.30 -5.79
N LEU A 39 -3.13 8.01 -5.73
CA LEU A 39 -3.92 7.30 -6.73
C LEU A 39 -5.40 7.29 -6.35
N LYS A 40 -5.71 7.04 -5.08
CA LYS A 40 -7.08 6.93 -4.56
C LYS A 40 -7.13 7.25 -3.08
N GLU A 41 -8.18 7.95 -2.66
CA GLU A 41 -8.54 8.15 -1.26
C GLU A 41 -9.88 7.47 -1.03
N ALA A 42 -9.89 6.32 -0.34
CA ALA A 42 -11.13 5.61 -0.09
C ALA A 42 -11.89 6.22 1.08
N GLU A 43 -13.20 6.34 0.95
CA GLU A 43 -14.07 6.87 2.00
C GLU A 43 -13.97 6.04 3.28
N ARG A 44 -14.32 6.64 4.42
CA ARG A 44 -14.30 5.94 5.72
C ARG A 44 -15.14 4.67 5.76
N ALA A 45 -16.23 4.64 4.98
CA ALA A 45 -17.15 3.51 4.88
C ALA A 45 -16.63 2.36 3.99
N ALA A 46 -15.50 2.54 3.29
CA ALA A 46 -14.95 1.49 2.44
C ALA A 46 -14.64 0.22 3.25
N THR A 47 -14.95 -0.92 2.65
CA THR A 47 -14.82 -2.24 3.25
C THR A 47 -13.47 -2.88 2.88
N TYR A 48 -13.15 -4.00 3.55
CA TYR A 48 -12.03 -4.83 3.17
C TYR A 48 -12.15 -5.34 1.71
N GLU A 49 -13.35 -5.70 1.27
CA GLU A 49 -13.58 -6.15 -0.11
C GLU A 49 -13.31 -5.03 -1.13
N ASP A 50 -13.66 -3.77 -0.82
CA ASP A 50 -13.32 -2.63 -1.68
C ASP A 50 -11.81 -2.47 -1.83
N PHE A 51 -11.07 -2.57 -0.71
CA PHE A 51 -9.62 -2.54 -0.70
C PHE A 51 -9.03 -3.71 -1.51
N ARG A 52 -9.53 -4.93 -1.29
CA ARG A 52 -9.10 -6.13 -2.00
C ARG A 52 -9.31 -6.00 -3.50
N ASN A 53 -10.45 -5.47 -3.93
CA ASN A 53 -10.75 -5.24 -5.35
C ASN A 53 -9.80 -4.20 -5.98
N ASP A 54 -9.42 -3.14 -5.26
CA ASP A 54 -8.41 -2.21 -5.75
C ASP A 54 -7.03 -2.87 -5.91
N MET A 55 -6.67 -3.80 -5.04
CA MET A 55 -5.41 -4.56 -5.14
C MET A 55 -5.45 -5.57 -6.28
N ILE A 56 -6.59 -6.23 -6.52
CA ILE A 56 -6.79 -7.06 -7.72
C ILE A 56 -6.63 -6.23 -8.99
N ASN A 57 -7.17 -5.00 -9.01
CA ASN A 57 -6.97 -4.09 -10.14
C ASN A 57 -5.47 -3.73 -10.32
N ALA A 58 -4.75 -3.45 -9.22
CA ALA A 58 -3.31 -3.21 -9.26
C ALA A 58 -2.56 -4.43 -9.84
N MET A 59 -2.95 -5.62 -9.40
CA MET A 59 -2.40 -6.90 -9.85
C MET A 59 -2.57 -7.09 -11.36
N ASN A 60 -3.79 -6.89 -11.87
CA ASN A 60 -4.11 -7.04 -13.28
C ASN A 60 -3.37 -6.03 -14.17
N LEU A 61 -3.07 -4.84 -13.64
CA LEU A 61 -2.27 -3.83 -14.34
C LEU A 61 -0.76 -4.08 -14.23
N GLY A 62 -0.32 -4.97 -13.33
CA GLY A 62 1.09 -5.24 -13.08
C GLY A 62 1.82 -4.02 -12.48
N ASP A 63 1.11 -3.17 -11.72
CA ASP A 63 1.65 -1.96 -11.13
C ASP A 63 1.80 -2.07 -9.61
N GLY A 64 2.92 -1.58 -9.09
CA GLY A 64 3.15 -1.47 -7.65
C GLY A 64 2.38 -0.29 -7.04
N ARG A 65 2.09 -0.38 -5.74
CA ARG A 65 1.41 0.67 -4.97
C ARG A 65 1.96 0.72 -3.54
N TYR A 66 1.94 1.91 -2.94
CA TYR A 66 1.98 2.02 -1.49
C TYR A 66 0.57 2.22 -0.97
N VAL A 67 0.27 1.67 0.19
CA VAL A 67 -1.02 1.80 0.84
C VAL A 67 -0.79 2.26 2.26
N VAL A 68 -1.52 3.30 2.67
CA VAL A 68 -1.74 3.59 4.08
C VAL A 68 -3.14 3.11 4.42
N TYR A 69 -3.26 2.16 5.34
CA TYR A 69 -4.53 1.53 5.68
C TYR A 69 -4.81 1.63 7.19
N ASP A 70 -5.94 2.24 7.56
CA ASP A 70 -6.49 2.21 8.92
C ASP A 70 -7.38 0.96 9.08
N TYR A 71 -6.72 -0.19 9.28
CA TYR A 71 -7.40 -1.46 9.43
C TYR A 71 -8.15 -1.51 10.77
N GLU A 72 -9.43 -1.90 10.73
CA GLU A 72 -10.28 -2.04 11.90
C GLU A 72 -10.46 -3.52 12.22
N TYR A 73 -9.94 -3.94 13.37
CA TYR A 73 -10.07 -5.30 13.86
C TYR A 73 -11.53 -5.61 14.24
N PRO A 74 -11.90 -6.90 14.33
CA PRO A 74 -13.22 -7.32 14.81
C PRO A 74 -13.59 -6.76 16.19
N ASN A 75 -12.61 -6.48 17.05
CA ASN A 75 -12.80 -5.86 18.37
C ASN A 75 -12.92 -4.33 18.33
N LYS A 76 -13.10 -3.73 17.16
CA LYS A 76 -13.24 -2.28 16.91
C LYS A 76 -12.03 -1.42 17.27
N THR A 77 -10.87 -2.03 17.54
CA THR A 77 -9.61 -1.29 17.57
C THR A 77 -9.09 -1.07 16.15
N THR A 78 -8.34 0.00 15.93
CA THR A 78 -7.75 0.30 14.62
C THR A 78 -6.25 0.42 14.73
N ASP A 79 -5.50 -0.16 13.78
CA ASP A 79 -4.06 0.05 13.67
C ASP A 79 -3.71 0.54 12.26
N LEU A 80 -2.70 1.42 12.17
CA LEU A 80 -2.22 1.94 10.90
C LEU A 80 -1.17 1.02 10.29
N PHE A 81 -1.48 0.52 9.11
CA PHE A 81 -0.60 -0.27 8.27
C PHE A 81 -0.04 0.56 7.13
N PHE A 82 1.25 0.39 6.87
CA PHE A 82 1.87 0.80 5.62
C PHE A 82 2.18 -0.47 4.81
N ILE A 83 1.51 -0.62 3.67
CA ILE A 83 1.65 -1.79 2.81
C ILE A 83 2.39 -1.37 1.55
N MET A 84 3.44 -2.10 1.20
CA MET A 84 4.04 -2.02 -0.11
C MET A 84 3.52 -3.20 -0.93
N TRP A 85 2.68 -2.87 -1.91
CA TRP A 85 2.16 -3.83 -2.89
C TRP A 85 3.06 -3.83 -4.12
N TYR A 86 3.59 -4.99 -4.49
CA TYR A 86 4.20 -5.17 -5.80
C TYR A 86 4.02 -6.58 -6.30
N VAL A 87 3.70 -6.73 -7.58
CA VAL A 87 3.39 -8.04 -8.16
C VAL A 87 4.69 -8.74 -8.51
N VAL A 88 4.99 -9.84 -7.82
CA VAL A 88 6.03 -10.77 -8.30
C VAL A 88 5.40 -11.58 -9.43
N CYS A 89 5.70 -11.20 -10.67
CA CYS A 89 5.27 -11.95 -11.84
C CYS A 89 5.94 -13.34 -11.83
N LEU A 90 5.29 -14.32 -11.19
CA LEU A 90 5.52 -15.72 -11.51
C LEU A 90 4.94 -15.94 -12.90
N CYS A 91 5.79 -16.50 -13.76
CA CYS A 91 5.51 -16.70 -15.16
C CYS A 91 4.33 -17.67 -15.33
N LEU A 92 3.11 -17.15 -15.33
CA LEU A 92 1.98 -17.88 -15.86
C LEU A 92 1.68 -17.30 -17.23
N TYR A 93 1.95 -18.17 -18.19
CA TYR A 93 1.65 -18.16 -19.61
C TYR A 93 0.75 -17.02 -20.11
N GLU A 94 1.26 -16.36 -21.14
CA GLU A 94 0.54 -15.54 -22.11
C GLU A 94 -0.09 -14.22 -21.62
N PHE A 95 0.52 -13.15 -22.16
CA PHE A 95 -0.08 -11.87 -22.48
C PHE A 95 0.01 -10.75 -21.43
N ARG A 96 0.81 -9.73 -21.79
CA ARG A 96 0.74 -8.31 -21.38
C ARG A 96 1.56 -7.81 -20.18
N THR A 97 2.84 -8.13 -20.11
CA THR A 97 3.85 -7.11 -19.70
C THR A 97 5.24 -7.55 -20.15
N PRO A 98 6.07 -6.69 -20.78
CA PRO A 98 7.46 -7.04 -20.98
C PRO A 98 8.13 -7.24 -19.62
N ARG A 99 8.60 -8.48 -19.38
CA ARG A 99 9.21 -9.00 -18.14
C ARG A 99 10.21 -8.06 -17.46
N ASN A 100 10.86 -7.18 -18.23
CA ASN A 100 11.85 -6.22 -17.73
C ASN A 100 11.23 -4.96 -17.07
N LEU A 101 10.04 -4.53 -17.49
CA LEU A 101 9.44 -3.29 -16.99
C LEU A 101 8.83 -3.48 -15.59
N SER A 102 8.22 -4.64 -15.32
CA SER A 102 7.64 -4.95 -14.00
C SER A 102 8.73 -5.16 -12.94
N LEU A 103 9.82 -5.87 -13.26
CA LEU A 103 10.94 -6.06 -12.34
C LEU A 103 11.61 -4.73 -11.95
N LEU A 104 11.89 -3.86 -12.92
CA LEU A 104 12.47 -2.54 -12.64
C LEU A 104 11.53 -1.67 -11.80
N LYS A 105 10.23 -1.66 -12.11
CA LYS A 105 9.22 -0.96 -11.30
C LYS A 105 9.20 -1.49 -9.87
N ASN A 106 9.16 -2.81 -9.68
CA ASN A 106 9.15 -3.44 -8.36
C ASN A 106 10.42 -3.08 -7.56
N MET A 107 11.59 -3.08 -8.20
CA MET A 107 12.84 -2.65 -7.56
C MET A 107 12.79 -1.18 -7.12
N VAL A 108 12.16 -0.30 -7.91
CA VAL A 108 11.96 1.10 -7.50
C VAL A 108 11.06 1.16 -6.26
N TYR A 109 9.94 0.44 -6.24
CA TYR A 109 9.06 0.40 -5.07
C TYR A 109 9.77 -0.11 -3.81
N ALA A 110 10.48 -1.23 -3.90
CA ALA A 110 11.25 -1.81 -2.80
C ALA A 110 12.35 -0.87 -2.29
N SER A 111 13.14 -0.28 -3.20
CA SER A 111 14.25 0.61 -2.83
C SER A 111 13.80 1.97 -2.26
N THR A 112 12.56 2.39 -2.55
CA THR A 112 12.02 3.67 -2.09
C THR A 112 11.05 3.54 -0.93
N MET A 113 10.66 2.31 -0.54
CA MET A 113 9.75 2.02 0.57
C MET A 113 10.14 2.76 1.87
N GLY A 114 11.42 2.67 2.27
CA GLY A 114 11.91 3.30 3.49
C GLY A 114 11.79 4.83 3.46
N SER A 115 12.10 5.45 2.30
CA SER A 115 12.00 6.90 2.09
C SER A 115 10.56 7.40 2.08
N VAL A 116 9.63 6.60 1.58
CA VAL A 116 8.20 6.95 1.55
C VAL A 116 7.60 6.79 2.95
N LYS A 117 7.85 5.64 3.60
CA LYS A 117 7.37 5.37 4.96
C LYS A 117 7.84 6.42 5.96
N SER A 118 9.09 6.88 5.88
CA SER A 118 9.65 7.85 6.85
C SER A 118 8.94 9.21 6.83
N GLN A 119 8.21 9.53 5.75
CA GLN A 119 7.39 10.75 5.66
C GLN A 119 6.07 10.64 6.44
N PHE A 120 5.66 9.42 6.81
CA PHE A 120 4.42 9.15 7.55
C PHE A 120 4.73 8.72 8.99
N GLN A 121 4.42 9.59 9.96
CA GLN A 121 4.74 9.34 11.36
C GLN A 121 3.66 8.54 12.08
N GLY A 122 4.04 7.54 12.86
CA GLY A 122 3.09 6.75 13.68
C GLY A 122 2.39 5.63 12.91
N ILE A 123 2.97 5.19 11.81
CA ILE A 123 2.68 3.87 11.23
C ILE A 123 3.09 2.81 12.25
N LYS A 124 2.18 1.89 12.57
CA LYS A 124 2.41 0.86 13.59
C LYS A 124 2.96 -0.42 12.97
N HIS A 125 2.46 -0.78 11.80
CA HIS A 125 2.83 -2.01 11.11
C HIS A 125 3.25 -1.73 9.67
N THR A 126 4.19 -2.52 9.18
CA THR A 126 4.63 -2.48 7.79
C THR A 126 4.51 -3.88 7.21
N LEU A 127 3.97 -3.95 6.01
CA LEU A 127 3.69 -5.19 5.31
C LEU A 127 4.19 -5.08 3.88
N GLU A 128 4.89 -6.11 3.43
CA GLU A 128 5.22 -6.29 2.02
C GLU A 128 4.27 -7.35 1.48
N ALA A 129 3.59 -7.04 0.38
CA ALA A 129 2.57 -7.91 -0.19
C ALA A 129 2.82 -8.11 -1.68
N HIS A 130 2.77 -9.37 -2.09
CA HIS A 130 3.00 -9.82 -3.47
C HIS A 130 1.78 -10.45 -4.11
N ASP A 131 0.86 -10.93 -3.28
CA ASP A 131 -0.39 -11.54 -3.68
C ASP A 131 -1.53 -11.18 -2.71
N LEU A 132 -2.71 -11.75 -2.97
CA LEU A 132 -3.91 -11.48 -2.17
C LEU A 132 -3.89 -12.17 -0.81
N GLU A 133 -3.07 -13.20 -0.61
CA GLU A 133 -2.94 -13.91 0.67
C GLU A 133 -2.15 -13.07 1.66
N ASP A 134 -1.13 -12.34 1.18
CA ASP A 134 -0.35 -11.39 1.96
C ASP A 134 -1.18 -10.23 2.52
N ILE A 135 -2.33 -9.92 1.91
CA ILE A 135 -3.26 -8.89 2.39
C ILE A 135 -4.54 -9.47 2.98
N SER A 136 -4.57 -10.76 3.32
CA SER A 136 -5.72 -11.37 3.98
C SER A 136 -6.00 -10.74 5.36
N GLU A 137 -7.26 -10.75 5.79
CA GLU A 137 -7.63 -10.30 7.14
C GLU A 137 -6.87 -11.07 8.22
N GLU A 138 -6.65 -12.37 8.01
CA GLU A 138 -5.85 -13.24 8.88
C GLU A 138 -4.43 -12.70 9.03
N ARG A 139 -3.80 -12.28 7.93
CA ARG A 139 -2.46 -11.72 7.93
C ARG A 139 -2.38 -10.39 8.68
N PHE A 140 -3.37 -9.50 8.52
CA PHE A 140 -3.44 -8.25 9.30
C PHE A 140 -3.57 -8.50 10.81
N ILE A 141 -4.34 -9.52 11.19
CA ILE A 141 -4.49 -9.95 12.58
C ILE A 141 -3.19 -10.51 13.14
N GLU A 142 -2.49 -11.36 12.38
CA GLU A 142 -1.21 -11.94 12.79
C GLU A 142 -0.15 -10.86 13.03
N VAL A 143 0.07 -9.97 12.06
CA VAL A 143 1.07 -8.89 12.16
C VAL A 143 0.72 -7.90 13.28
N GLY A 144 -0.58 -7.64 13.48
CA GLY A 144 -1.07 -6.79 14.56
C GLY A 144 -0.82 -7.35 15.97
N LYS A 145 -0.80 -8.68 16.12
CA LYS A 145 -0.54 -9.36 17.39
C LYS A 145 0.96 -9.41 17.73
N GLN A 146 1.82 -9.61 16.73
CA GLN A 146 3.28 -9.76 16.93
C GLN A 146 3.95 -8.54 17.57
N ASN A 147 3.33 -7.36 17.51
CA ASN A 147 3.87 -6.10 18.05
C ASN A 147 3.17 -5.62 19.33
N ARG A 148 2.37 -6.49 19.99
CA ARG A 148 1.73 -6.21 21.29
C ARG A 148 2.38 -6.97 22.48
N LEU A 149 3.47 -7.70 22.22
CA LEU A 149 4.34 -8.35 23.22
C LEU A 149 5.65 -7.56 23.34
#